data_AF-A0A1Y1VY13-F1
#
_entry.id   AF-A0A1Y1VY13-F1
#
_cell.length_a   1.000
_cell.length_b   1.000
_cell.length_c   1.000
_cell.angle_alpha   90.00
_cell.angle_beta   90.00
_cell.angle_gamma   90.00
#
_symmetry.space_group_name_H-M   'P 1'
#
loop_
_entity.id
_entity.type
_entity.pdbx_description
1 polymer ?
#
loop_
_entity_poly.entity_id
_entity_poly.type
_entity_poly.pdbx_seq_one_letter_code
_entity_poly.pdbx_strand_id
1 'polypeptide(L)'
;MRDQQLAALDTLAGCHMVEKMKNRMKSAWGNDFYKMGKSISPLHAALATWGLDADDIGLSSFHGTSTELNDKNESNIVSTLLKQLGRTPGLPIPVVCQKWILGHMKGASATCSMHGILQSMTTGLIPGNRNADNIDKDFEQFEYLVYPSKTIHVPAVKAALFTSFGFSQSNGAGLIVHPDYLFAALSNDELDEYRAKVDERMKRSTRYWQGALLGNHTYLQTKDAAPFTPDQETAVFLDSNVRAIFDSKTNTYHF
;
A
#
# COMPACT_ATOMS: atom_id res chain seq x y z
N MET A 1 -5.78 12.06 26.74
CA MET A 1 -6.18 13.38 26.20
C MET A 1 -7.09 13.26 24.98
N ARG A 2 -6.66 12.64 23.86
CA ARG A 2 -7.50 12.42 22.67
C ARG A 2 -8.84 11.75 22.99
N ASP A 3 -8.81 10.60 23.67
CA ASP A 3 -10.03 9.80 23.90
C ASP A 3 -11.00 10.49 24.88
N GLN A 4 -10.47 11.24 25.85
CA GLN A 4 -11.28 12.09 26.73
C GLN A 4 -11.96 13.24 25.98
N GLN A 5 -11.27 13.86 25.02
CA GLN A 5 -11.85 14.92 24.20
C GLN A 5 -12.88 14.37 23.19
N LEU A 6 -12.67 13.17 22.66
CA LEU A 6 -13.66 12.48 21.82
C LEU A 6 -14.92 12.14 22.63
N ALA A 7 -14.76 11.60 23.84
CA ALA A 7 -15.87 11.29 24.74
C ALA A 7 -16.69 12.54 25.13
N ALA A 8 -16.02 13.70 25.31
CA ALA A 8 -16.73 14.96 25.55
C ALA A 8 -17.63 15.37 24.37
N LEU A 9 -17.18 15.13 23.13
CA LEU A 9 -17.97 15.42 21.93
C LEU A 9 -19.16 14.47 21.75
N ASP A 10 -19.13 13.25 22.30
CA ASP A 10 -20.26 12.31 22.28
C ASP A 10 -21.47 12.84 23.04
N THR A 11 -21.26 13.73 24.01
CA THR A 11 -22.35 14.37 24.77
C THR A 11 -23.13 15.42 23.98
N LEU A 12 -22.61 15.85 22.82
CA LEU A 12 -23.16 16.93 21.97
C LEU A 12 -23.90 16.41 20.72
N ALA A 13 -24.61 15.29 20.85
CA ALA A 13 -25.18 14.51 19.75
C ALA A 13 -25.94 15.32 18.67
N GLY A 14 -25.79 14.91 17.40
CA GLY A 14 -26.72 15.25 16.31
C GLY A 14 -26.30 16.34 15.32
N CYS A 15 -25.13 16.97 15.46
CA CYS A 15 -24.68 18.03 14.54
C CYS A 15 -23.53 17.55 13.64
N HIS A 16 -23.63 17.74 12.32
CA HIS A 16 -22.58 17.46 11.33
C HIS A 16 -21.20 18.07 11.71
N MET A 17 -21.23 19.19 12.44
CA MET A 17 -20.02 19.84 12.96
C MET A 17 -19.24 18.93 13.93
N VAL A 18 -19.93 18.15 14.76
CA VAL A 18 -19.32 17.25 15.76
C VAL A 18 -18.55 16.13 15.07
N GLU A 19 -19.13 15.51 14.04
CA GLU A 19 -18.47 14.49 13.21
C GLU A 19 -17.17 15.04 12.59
N LYS A 20 -17.24 16.25 12.03
CA LYS A 20 -16.10 16.94 11.43
C LYS A 20 -15.01 17.23 12.46
N MET A 21 -15.38 17.64 13.68
CA MET A 21 -14.44 17.87 14.77
C MET A 21 -13.77 16.57 15.21
N LYS A 22 -14.54 15.49 15.40
CA LYS A 22 -13.99 14.16 15.71
C LYS A 22 -12.98 13.71 14.67
N ASN A 23 -13.30 13.83 13.38
CA ASN A 23 -12.40 13.43 12.29
C ASN A 23 -11.11 14.28 12.26
N ARG A 24 -11.21 15.59 12.49
CA ARG A 24 -10.02 16.46 12.61
C ARG A 24 -9.13 16.05 13.77
N MET A 25 -9.72 15.72 14.93
CA MET A 25 -8.95 15.27 16.09
C MET A 25 -8.30 13.91 15.86
N LYS A 26 -9.03 12.95 15.26
CA LYS A 26 -8.45 11.67 14.86
C LYS A 26 -7.28 11.86 13.89
N SER A 27 -7.41 12.75 12.89
CA SER A 27 -6.30 13.04 11.97
C SER A 27 -5.12 13.69 12.68
N ALA A 28 -5.36 14.73 13.48
CA ALA A 28 -4.30 15.45 14.17
C ALA A 28 -3.47 14.54 15.09
N TRP A 29 -4.12 13.66 15.84
CA TRP A 29 -3.45 12.82 16.83
C TRP A 29 -3.04 11.44 16.32
N GLY A 30 -3.67 10.93 15.25
CA GLY A 30 -3.39 9.62 14.68
C GLY A 30 -2.53 9.68 13.43
N ASN A 31 -2.82 10.59 12.49
CA ASN A 31 -2.19 10.62 11.18
C ASN A 31 -1.13 11.73 11.08
N ASP A 32 -1.42 12.92 11.59
CA ASP A 32 -0.68 14.16 11.32
C ASP A 32 0.17 14.63 12.51
N PHE A 33 0.28 13.84 13.57
CA PHE A 33 0.97 14.23 14.82
C PHE A 33 2.42 14.67 14.56
N TYR A 34 3.07 14.07 13.57
CA TYR A 34 4.43 14.39 13.16
C TYR A 34 4.58 15.76 12.48
N LYS A 35 3.49 16.36 11.99
CA LYS A 35 3.51 17.72 11.42
C LYS A 35 3.59 18.80 12.51
N MET A 36 3.37 18.45 13.78
CA MET A 36 3.39 19.37 14.91
C MET A 36 4.81 19.72 15.40
N GLY A 37 5.84 19.01 14.92
CA GLY A 37 7.24 19.25 15.29
C GLY A 37 8.22 18.71 14.24
N LYS A 38 9.50 19.07 14.36
CA LYS A 38 10.56 18.65 13.41
C LYS A 38 11.40 17.45 13.89
N SER A 39 11.04 16.86 15.02
CA SER A 39 11.86 15.84 15.70
C SER A 39 11.69 14.43 15.18
N ILE A 40 10.71 14.18 14.31
CA ILE A 40 10.41 12.85 13.78
C ILE A 40 10.46 12.88 12.25
N SER A 41 11.17 11.93 11.64
CA SER A 41 11.25 11.83 10.18
C SER A 41 9.90 11.35 9.62
N PRO A 42 9.53 11.71 8.38
CA PRO A 42 8.28 11.26 7.77
C PRO A 42 8.12 9.74 7.75
N LEU A 43 9.22 9.01 7.53
CA LEU A 43 9.19 7.55 7.49
C LEU A 43 8.99 6.93 8.89
N HIS A 44 9.67 7.46 9.90
CA HIS A 44 9.43 7.05 11.29
C HIS A 44 7.97 7.33 11.68
N ALA A 45 7.44 8.51 11.35
CA ALA A 45 6.06 8.86 11.62
C ALA A 45 5.04 7.93 10.94
N ALA A 46 5.29 7.55 9.69
CA ALA A 46 4.43 6.63 8.95
C ALA A 46 4.38 5.24 9.60
N LEU A 47 5.50 4.73 10.10
CA LEU A 47 5.55 3.49 10.88
C LEU A 47 4.83 3.64 12.24
N ALA A 48 5.17 4.70 12.99
CA ALA A 48 4.65 4.95 14.32
C ALA A 48 3.13 5.19 14.34
N THR A 49 2.54 5.70 13.25
CA THR A 49 1.08 5.82 13.06
C THR A 49 0.37 4.48 13.28
N TRP A 50 1.05 3.37 12.93
CA TRP A 50 0.54 2.00 13.05
C TRP A 50 1.18 1.21 14.19
N GLY A 51 1.92 1.89 15.09
CA GLY A 51 2.63 1.25 16.19
C GLY A 51 3.82 0.40 15.74
N LEU A 52 4.41 0.73 14.59
CA LEU A 52 5.58 0.06 14.03
C LEU A 52 6.85 0.89 14.18
N ASP A 53 7.99 0.22 14.13
CA ASP A 53 9.30 0.85 14.09
C ASP A 53 10.18 0.35 12.92
N ALA A 54 11.47 0.71 12.94
CA ALA A 54 12.41 0.34 11.90
C ALA A 54 12.62 -1.19 11.81
N ASP A 55 12.48 -1.91 12.92
CA ASP A 55 12.67 -3.37 13.01
C ASP A 55 11.49 -4.14 12.41
N ASP A 56 10.33 -3.51 12.28
CA ASP A 56 9.14 -4.07 11.62
C ASP A 56 9.18 -4.01 10.09
N ILE A 57 10.17 -3.33 9.49
CA ILE A 57 10.41 -3.37 8.04
C ILE A 57 10.91 -4.78 7.69
N GLY A 58 10.12 -5.53 6.93
CA GLY A 58 10.36 -6.94 6.63
C GLY A 58 11.11 -7.18 5.31
N LEU A 59 11.07 -6.23 4.38
CA LEU A 59 11.81 -6.30 3.12
C LEU A 59 11.95 -4.92 2.47
N SER A 60 12.86 -4.80 1.50
CA SER A 60 12.89 -3.65 0.59
C SER A 60 12.87 -4.11 -0.87
N SER A 61 11.88 -3.66 -1.65
CA SER A 61 11.85 -3.85 -3.10
C SER A 61 12.66 -2.77 -3.78
N PHE A 62 13.80 -3.16 -4.34
CA PHE A 62 14.71 -2.25 -5.00
C PHE A 62 14.28 -1.96 -6.43
N HIS A 63 14.66 -0.79 -6.92
CA HIS A 63 14.69 -0.50 -8.34
C HIS A 63 15.61 -1.49 -9.05
N GLY A 64 16.82 -1.76 -8.54
CA GLY A 64 17.66 -2.90 -8.93
C GLY A 64 17.73 -3.13 -10.44
N THR A 65 18.37 -2.21 -11.16
CA THR A 65 18.43 -2.21 -12.63
C THR A 65 19.53 -3.07 -13.21
N SER A 66 20.32 -3.75 -12.37
CA SER A 66 21.52 -4.48 -12.79
C SER A 66 22.56 -3.55 -13.41
N THR A 67 22.65 -2.32 -12.89
CA THR A 67 23.66 -1.34 -13.29
C THR A 67 24.52 -0.97 -12.09
N GLU A 68 25.83 -0.87 -12.29
CA GLU A 68 26.80 -0.69 -11.20
C GLU A 68 26.47 0.52 -10.32
N LEU A 69 26.19 1.67 -10.95
CA LEU A 69 25.92 2.91 -10.21
C LEU A 69 24.58 2.87 -9.48
N ASN A 70 23.52 2.34 -10.10
CA ASN A 70 22.20 2.30 -9.45
C ASN A 70 22.24 1.39 -8.22
N ASP A 71 22.71 0.15 -8.39
CA ASP A 71 22.51 -0.88 -7.38
C ASP A 71 23.37 -0.61 -6.14
N LYS A 72 24.57 -0.04 -6.32
CA LYS A 72 25.42 0.46 -5.22
C LYS A 72 24.83 1.69 -4.54
N ASN A 73 24.33 2.66 -5.31
CA ASN A 73 23.70 3.87 -4.76
C ASN A 73 22.44 3.54 -3.95
N GLU A 74 21.57 2.69 -4.50
CA GLU A 74 20.32 2.28 -3.86
C GLU A 74 20.58 1.51 -2.57
N SER A 75 21.54 0.58 -2.57
CA SER A 75 21.98 -0.12 -1.36
C SER A 75 22.50 0.84 -0.30
N ASN A 76 23.32 1.82 -0.69
CA ASN A 76 23.82 2.84 0.23
C ASN A 76 22.70 3.68 0.84
N ILE A 77 21.74 4.14 0.03
CA ILE A 77 20.61 4.95 0.50
C ILE A 77 19.76 4.17 1.50
N VAL A 78 19.35 2.94 1.16
CA VAL A 78 18.46 2.16 2.04
C VAL A 78 19.19 1.72 3.30
N SER A 79 20.45 1.28 3.21
CA SER A 79 21.25 0.93 4.39
C SER A 79 21.43 2.14 5.33
N THR A 80 21.75 3.32 4.78
CA THR A 80 21.84 4.56 5.55
C THR A 80 20.51 4.92 6.19
N LEU A 81 19.41 4.80 5.45
CA LEU A 81 18.07 5.09 5.94
C LEU A 81 17.71 4.20 7.14
N LEU A 82 17.92 2.88 7.04
CA LEU A 82 17.66 1.94 8.14
C LEU A 82 18.50 2.28 9.37
N LYS A 83 19.79 2.59 9.17
CA LYS A 83 20.69 3.03 10.25
C LYS A 83 20.18 4.30 10.94
N GLN A 84 19.75 5.30 10.18
CA GLN A 84 19.26 6.57 10.72
C GLN A 84 17.88 6.44 11.39
N LEU A 85 17.07 5.46 10.99
CA LEU A 85 15.82 5.13 11.67
C LEU A 85 16.03 4.37 12.98
N GLY A 86 17.26 3.93 13.27
CA GLY A 86 17.58 3.19 14.49
C GLY A 86 17.29 1.69 14.39
N ARG A 87 17.30 1.11 13.17
CA ARG A 87 17.24 -0.35 12.98
C ARG A 87 18.29 -1.03 13.84
N THR A 88 17.91 -2.09 14.54
CA THR A 88 18.83 -2.84 15.41
C THR A 88 19.95 -3.51 14.57
N PRO A 89 21.24 -3.29 14.91
CA PRO A 89 22.34 -3.96 14.24
C PRO A 89 22.20 -5.50 14.31
N GLY A 90 22.47 -6.17 13.19
CA GLY A 90 22.32 -7.62 13.07
C GLY A 90 20.92 -8.09 12.64
N LEU A 91 19.98 -7.17 12.39
CA LEU A 91 18.67 -7.47 11.80
C LEU A 91 18.57 -6.97 10.34
N PRO A 92 19.32 -7.52 9.36
CA PRO A 92 19.24 -7.09 7.98
C PRO A 92 17.87 -7.42 7.36
N ILE A 93 17.45 -6.62 6.39
CA ILE A 93 16.24 -6.88 5.62
C ILE A 93 16.58 -7.47 4.25
N PRO A 94 15.77 -8.43 3.74
CA PRO A 94 15.95 -8.97 2.41
C PRO A 94 15.63 -7.93 1.33
N VAL A 95 16.55 -7.83 0.36
CA VAL A 95 16.41 -7.01 -0.84
C VAL A 95 15.75 -7.83 -1.95
N VAL A 96 14.68 -7.30 -2.53
CA VAL A 96 13.95 -7.91 -3.65
C VAL A 96 14.18 -7.10 -4.93
N CYS A 97 14.84 -7.70 -5.92
CA CYS A 97 15.16 -7.07 -7.21
C CYS A 97 14.33 -7.68 -8.36
N GLN A 98 13.04 -7.36 -8.47
CA GLN A 98 12.11 -8.02 -9.41
C GLN A 98 12.49 -7.92 -10.90
N LYS A 99 13.34 -6.95 -11.28
CA LYS A 99 13.79 -6.78 -12.67
C LYS A 99 14.62 -7.95 -13.19
N TRP A 100 15.13 -8.82 -12.32
CA TRP A 100 15.83 -10.04 -12.77
C TRP A 100 14.93 -10.94 -13.65
N ILE A 101 13.61 -10.96 -13.39
CA ILE A 101 12.65 -11.76 -14.15
C ILE A 101 11.79 -10.93 -15.12
N LEU A 102 11.42 -9.70 -14.75
CA LEU A 102 10.53 -8.86 -15.56
C LEU A 102 11.28 -7.95 -16.54
N GLY A 103 12.60 -7.80 -16.39
CA GLY A 103 13.34 -6.71 -17.01
C GLY A 103 12.92 -5.33 -16.49
N HIS A 104 13.41 -4.27 -17.14
CA HIS A 104 13.09 -2.90 -16.76
C HIS A 104 11.92 -2.33 -17.59
N MET A 105 10.74 -2.24 -16.98
CA MET A 105 9.50 -1.76 -17.63
C MET A 105 9.32 -0.23 -17.61
N LYS A 106 10.42 0.55 -17.53
CA LYS A 106 10.40 2.02 -17.45
C LYS A 106 9.38 2.53 -16.43
N GLY A 107 8.37 3.28 -16.86
CA GLY A 107 7.34 3.88 -15.99
C GLY A 107 6.49 2.88 -15.20
N ALA A 108 6.32 1.64 -15.67
CA ALA A 108 5.55 0.61 -14.96
C ALA A 108 6.35 -0.13 -13.87
N SER A 109 7.66 0.16 -13.74
CA SER A 109 8.55 -0.60 -12.85
C SER A 109 8.12 -0.53 -11.38
N ALA A 110 7.72 0.64 -10.90
CA ALA A 110 7.31 0.82 -9.50
C ALA A 110 6.00 0.07 -9.19
N THR A 111 5.06 0.03 -10.12
CA THR A 111 3.79 -0.71 -9.96
C THR A 111 4.04 -2.20 -9.78
N CYS A 112 4.97 -2.78 -10.54
CA CYS A 112 5.33 -4.19 -10.38
C CYS A 112 5.98 -4.46 -9.02
N SER A 113 6.88 -3.60 -8.55
CA SER A 113 7.46 -3.67 -7.21
C SER A 113 6.37 -3.63 -6.12
N MET A 114 5.42 -2.71 -6.22
CA MET A 114 4.28 -2.62 -5.29
C MET A 114 3.43 -3.90 -5.31
N HIS A 115 3.12 -4.44 -6.49
CA HIS A 115 2.39 -5.71 -6.60
C HIS A 115 3.17 -6.86 -5.96
N GLY A 116 4.49 -6.95 -6.17
CA GLY A 116 5.33 -7.97 -5.55
C GLY A 116 5.35 -7.86 -4.03
N ILE A 117 5.37 -6.65 -3.48
CA ILE A 117 5.24 -6.41 -2.04
C ILE A 117 3.90 -6.91 -1.51
N LEU A 118 2.78 -6.53 -2.14
CA LEU A 118 1.44 -6.94 -1.71
C LEU A 118 1.30 -8.47 -1.75
N GLN A 119 1.87 -9.13 -2.76
CA GLN A 119 1.94 -10.58 -2.84
C GLN A 119 2.78 -11.17 -1.70
N SER A 120 3.92 -10.58 -1.38
CA SER A 120 4.79 -11.03 -0.28
C SER A 120 4.10 -10.87 1.08
N MET A 121 3.38 -9.78 1.29
CA MET A 121 2.56 -9.55 2.48
C MET A 121 1.46 -10.60 2.62
N THR A 122 0.75 -10.91 1.53
CA THR A 122 -0.35 -11.88 1.55
C THR A 122 0.12 -13.32 1.76
N THR A 123 1.31 -13.66 1.25
CA THR A 123 1.78 -15.06 1.20
C THR A 123 2.87 -15.39 2.22
N GLY A 124 3.51 -14.39 2.83
CA GLY A 124 4.71 -14.57 3.64
C GLY A 124 5.97 -14.95 2.82
N LEU A 125 5.88 -15.01 1.50
CA LEU A 125 7.00 -15.39 0.63
C LEU A 125 7.75 -14.16 0.16
N ILE A 126 9.05 -14.10 0.44
CA ILE A 126 9.96 -13.06 -0.04
C ILE A 126 10.79 -13.65 -1.19
N PRO A 127 10.55 -13.24 -2.46
CA PRO A 127 11.21 -13.84 -3.60
C PRO A 127 12.68 -13.42 -3.69
N GLY A 128 13.58 -14.40 -3.74
CA GLY A 128 15.00 -14.17 -4.02
C GLY A 128 15.28 -13.84 -5.48
N ASN A 129 16.42 -13.19 -5.73
CA ASN A 129 16.94 -12.95 -7.06
C ASN A 129 17.69 -14.19 -7.57
N ARG A 130 17.06 -14.99 -8.43
CA ARG A 130 17.69 -16.22 -8.95
C ARG A 130 18.91 -15.97 -9.84
N ASN A 131 19.08 -14.74 -10.34
CA ASN A 131 20.25 -14.31 -11.11
C ASN A 131 21.34 -13.68 -10.24
N ALA A 132 21.17 -13.61 -8.91
CA ALA A 132 22.23 -13.25 -7.98
C ALA A 132 23.16 -14.45 -7.78
N ASP A 133 23.99 -14.73 -8.79
CA ASP A 133 24.97 -15.81 -8.81
C ASP A 133 26.11 -15.56 -7.83
N ASN A 134 26.64 -14.34 -7.80
CA ASN A 134 27.61 -13.88 -6.82
C ASN A 134 27.37 -12.40 -6.50
N ILE A 135 27.10 -12.11 -5.22
CA ILE A 135 26.98 -10.73 -4.76
C ILE A 135 28.36 -10.08 -4.77
N ASP A 136 28.45 -8.87 -5.30
CA ASP A 136 29.68 -8.09 -5.30
C ASP A 136 30.18 -7.89 -3.86
N LYS A 137 31.47 -8.12 -3.63
CA LYS A 137 32.14 -7.95 -2.33
C LYS A 137 31.92 -6.57 -1.74
N ASP A 138 31.79 -5.54 -2.58
CA ASP A 138 31.56 -4.17 -2.14
C ASP A 138 30.22 -4.03 -1.39
N PHE A 139 29.28 -4.96 -1.58
CA PHE A 139 27.98 -4.91 -0.95
C PHE A 139 27.99 -5.44 0.50
N GLU A 140 29.09 -6.08 0.94
CA GLU A 140 29.29 -6.53 2.33
C GLU A 140 29.24 -5.35 3.33
N GLN A 141 29.59 -4.14 2.88
CA GLN A 141 29.52 -2.93 3.71
C GLN A 141 28.09 -2.52 4.11
N PHE A 142 27.05 -3.05 3.45
CA PHE A 142 25.66 -2.70 3.70
C PHE A 142 25.03 -3.62 4.75
N GLU A 143 25.48 -3.49 6.00
CA GLU A 143 25.15 -4.38 7.14
C GLU A 143 23.64 -4.58 7.41
N TYR A 144 22.78 -3.64 6.98
CA TYR A 144 21.32 -3.72 7.15
C TYR A 144 20.59 -4.40 5.99
N LEU A 145 21.31 -4.90 4.99
CA LEU A 145 20.75 -5.50 3.79
C LEU A 145 21.26 -6.94 3.62
N VAL A 146 20.40 -7.82 3.14
CA VAL A 146 20.78 -9.15 2.66
C VAL A 146 20.20 -9.37 1.26
N TYR A 147 20.96 -10.02 0.39
CA TYR A 147 20.62 -10.18 -1.02
C TYR A 147 20.34 -11.66 -1.33
N PRO A 148 19.12 -12.17 -1.03
CA PRO A 148 18.82 -13.59 -1.17
C PRO A 148 18.72 -14.02 -2.64
N SER A 149 19.36 -15.15 -2.98
CA SER A 149 19.20 -15.78 -4.30
C SER A 149 18.06 -16.80 -4.37
N LYS A 150 17.50 -17.17 -3.21
CA LYS A 150 16.40 -18.12 -3.06
C LYS A 150 15.23 -17.48 -2.33
N THR A 151 14.03 -17.98 -2.59
CA THR A 151 12.81 -17.51 -1.90
C THR A 151 12.88 -17.89 -0.42
N ILE A 152 12.53 -16.94 0.45
CA ILE A 152 12.47 -17.12 1.90
C ILE A 152 11.00 -17.06 2.31
N HIS A 153 10.59 -17.95 3.21
CA HIS A 153 9.28 -17.90 3.84
C HIS A 153 9.42 -17.27 5.23
N VAL A 154 8.67 -16.21 5.49
CA VAL A 154 8.61 -15.52 6.78
C VAL A 154 7.18 -15.59 7.33
N PRO A 155 6.99 -15.54 8.66
CA PRO A 155 5.65 -15.60 9.24
C PRO A 155 4.74 -14.46 8.78
N ALA A 156 5.29 -13.24 8.63
CA ALA A 156 4.58 -12.08 8.14
C ALA A 156 5.55 -11.00 7.65
N VAL A 157 5.14 -10.23 6.63
CA VAL A 157 5.81 -8.98 6.23
C VAL A 157 4.95 -7.83 6.74
N LYS A 158 5.34 -7.25 7.90
CA LYS A 158 4.55 -6.18 8.55
C LYS A 158 4.60 -4.85 7.79
N ALA A 159 5.78 -4.49 7.31
CA ALA A 159 5.98 -3.34 6.44
C ALA A 159 7.05 -3.62 5.40
N ALA A 160 7.01 -2.90 4.28
CA ALA A 160 7.99 -3.03 3.21
C ALA A 160 8.32 -1.67 2.61
N LEU A 161 9.59 -1.45 2.32
CA LEU A 161 10.04 -0.31 1.54
C LEU A 161 10.04 -0.64 0.05
N PHE A 162 9.85 0.37 -0.78
CA PHE A 162 10.26 0.29 -2.18
C PHE A 162 10.93 1.59 -2.61
N THR A 163 11.83 1.47 -3.58
CA THR A 163 12.56 2.59 -4.17
C THR A 163 12.51 2.50 -5.69
N SER A 164 12.50 3.66 -6.34
CA SER A 164 12.53 3.78 -7.79
C SER A 164 13.29 5.03 -8.20
N PHE A 165 14.34 4.85 -9.01
CA PHE A 165 15.21 5.92 -9.48
C PHE A 165 15.10 6.06 -10.99
N GLY A 166 14.68 7.23 -11.44
CA GLY A 166 14.47 7.54 -12.85
C GLY A 166 15.51 8.53 -13.38
N PHE A 167 15.55 8.65 -14.71
CA PHE A 167 16.32 9.70 -15.37
C PHE A 167 15.90 11.09 -14.89
N SER A 168 16.83 12.05 -15.03
CA SER A 168 16.60 13.45 -14.63
C SER A 168 16.23 13.62 -13.15
N GLN A 169 16.83 12.80 -12.28
CA GLN A 169 16.60 12.82 -10.82
C GLN A 169 15.14 12.58 -10.41
N SER A 170 14.39 11.84 -11.24
CA SER A 170 13.00 11.48 -10.96
C SER A 170 12.95 10.29 -10.01
N ASN A 171 13.12 10.55 -8.72
CA ASN A 171 13.27 9.54 -7.69
C ASN A 171 12.03 9.45 -6.81
N GLY A 172 11.66 8.23 -6.41
CA GLY A 172 10.55 7.97 -5.51
C GLY A 172 10.88 6.83 -4.56
N ALA A 173 10.36 6.92 -3.35
CA ALA A 173 10.37 5.84 -2.37
C ALA A 173 9.02 5.79 -1.67
N GLY A 174 8.67 4.64 -1.13
CA GLY A 174 7.46 4.51 -0.33
C GLY A 174 7.53 3.37 0.67
N LEU A 175 6.60 3.43 1.61
CA LEU A 175 6.36 2.43 2.63
C LEU A 175 4.98 1.83 2.37
N ILE A 176 4.89 0.50 2.38
CA ILE A 176 3.63 -0.22 2.41
C ILE A 176 3.55 -0.90 3.77
N VAL A 177 2.42 -0.78 4.45
CA VAL A 177 2.13 -1.44 5.73
C VAL A 177 1.10 -2.54 5.48
N HIS A 178 1.23 -3.67 6.18
CA HIS A 178 0.34 -4.80 6.05
C HIS A 178 -1.13 -4.39 6.36
N PRO A 179 -2.12 -4.84 5.58
CA PRO A 179 -3.52 -4.42 5.74
C PRO A 179 -4.11 -4.76 7.12
N ASP A 180 -3.61 -5.78 7.81
CA ASP A 180 -4.10 -6.15 9.15
C ASP A 180 -3.98 -5.02 10.19
N TYR A 181 -3.01 -4.10 10.02
CA TYR A 181 -2.91 -2.92 10.88
C TYR A 181 -4.08 -1.95 10.70
N LEU A 182 -4.67 -1.89 9.50
CA LEU A 182 -5.90 -1.14 9.27
C LEU A 182 -7.09 -1.83 9.93
N PHE A 183 -7.20 -3.16 9.81
CA PHE A 183 -8.30 -3.92 10.42
C PHE A 183 -8.25 -3.88 11.95
N ALA A 184 -7.05 -3.79 12.55
CA ALA A 184 -6.87 -3.58 13.98
C ALA A 184 -7.41 -2.23 14.49
N ALA A 185 -7.69 -1.26 13.61
CA ALA A 185 -8.31 0.01 13.97
C ALA A 185 -9.85 -0.02 13.99
N LEU A 186 -10.45 -1.12 13.53
CA LEU A 186 -11.90 -1.32 13.50
C LEU A 186 -12.38 -2.02 14.77
N SER A 187 -13.64 -1.80 15.15
CA SER A 187 -14.34 -2.67 16.10
C SER A 187 -14.60 -4.05 15.46
N ASN A 188 -14.88 -5.06 16.30
CA ASN A 188 -15.20 -6.40 15.82
C ASN A 188 -16.44 -6.39 14.90
N ASP A 189 -17.47 -5.61 15.25
CA ASP A 189 -18.70 -5.53 14.45
C ASP A 189 -18.43 -4.90 13.06
N GLU A 190 -17.65 -3.82 13.00
CA GLU A 190 -17.26 -3.18 11.74
C GLU A 190 -16.42 -4.13 10.86
N LEU A 191 -15.51 -4.89 11.49
CA LEU A 191 -14.67 -5.85 10.79
C LEU A 191 -15.49 -7.02 10.23
N ASP A 192 -16.44 -7.54 11.00
CA ASP A 192 -17.31 -8.63 10.57
C ASP A 192 -18.27 -8.18 9.46
N GLU A 193 -18.82 -6.96 9.54
CA GLU A 193 -19.60 -6.36 8.46
C GLU A 193 -18.76 -6.20 7.17
N TYR A 194 -17.53 -5.72 7.31
CA TYR A 194 -16.59 -5.61 6.18
C TYR A 194 -16.31 -6.97 5.55
N ARG A 195 -16.00 -8.00 6.35
CA ARG A 195 -15.71 -9.36 5.89
C ARG A 195 -16.90 -9.94 5.11
N ALA A 196 -18.12 -9.80 5.63
CA ALA A 196 -19.32 -10.26 4.94
C ALA A 196 -19.48 -9.61 3.55
N LYS A 197 -19.20 -8.30 3.44
CA LYS A 197 -19.24 -7.58 2.16
C LYS A 197 -18.12 -8.03 1.19
N VAL A 198 -16.92 -8.29 1.70
CA VAL A 198 -15.80 -8.79 0.89
C VAL A 198 -16.09 -10.19 0.38
N ASP A 199 -16.59 -11.08 1.24
CA ASP A 199 -16.89 -12.46 0.88
C ASP A 199 -17.91 -12.54 -0.27
N GLU A 200 -18.97 -11.73 -0.20
CA GLU A 200 -19.93 -11.70 -1.29
C GLU A 200 -19.35 -11.07 -2.57
N ARG A 201 -18.54 -10.03 -2.43
CA ARG A 201 -17.85 -9.45 -3.59
C ARG A 201 -16.92 -10.47 -4.26
N MET A 202 -16.21 -11.28 -3.47
CA MET A 202 -15.32 -12.33 -3.98
C MET A 202 -16.11 -13.42 -4.71
N LYS A 203 -17.22 -13.90 -4.17
CA LYS A 203 -18.09 -14.88 -4.85
C LYS A 203 -18.55 -14.37 -6.22
N ARG A 204 -19.02 -13.13 -6.29
CA ARG A 204 -19.43 -12.49 -7.54
C ARG A 204 -18.27 -12.32 -8.52
N SER A 205 -17.11 -11.86 -8.04
CA SER A 205 -15.91 -11.66 -8.85
C SER A 205 -15.37 -12.97 -9.41
N THR A 206 -15.30 -14.02 -8.60
CA THR A 206 -14.88 -15.36 -9.03
C THR A 206 -15.82 -15.92 -10.09
N ARG A 207 -17.15 -15.81 -9.89
CA ARG A 207 -18.12 -16.26 -10.89
C ARG A 207 -17.97 -15.50 -12.21
N TYR A 208 -17.78 -14.19 -12.15
CA TYR A 208 -17.53 -13.36 -13.34
C TYR A 208 -16.25 -13.77 -14.07
N TRP A 209 -15.15 -13.95 -13.33
CA TRP A 209 -13.89 -14.37 -13.93
C TRP A 209 -13.96 -15.75 -14.57
N GLN A 210 -14.61 -16.71 -13.91
CA GLN A 210 -14.87 -18.04 -14.46
C GLN A 210 -15.74 -17.98 -15.72
N GLY A 211 -16.78 -17.13 -15.72
CA GLY A 211 -17.61 -16.90 -16.90
C GLY A 211 -16.81 -16.36 -18.07
N ALA A 212 -15.87 -15.44 -17.83
CA ALA A 212 -14.97 -14.93 -18.85
C ALA A 212 -14.02 -16.00 -19.40
N LEU A 213 -13.44 -16.83 -18.53
CA LEU A 213 -12.55 -17.92 -18.95
C LEU A 213 -13.25 -19.00 -19.77
N LEU A 214 -14.50 -19.32 -19.42
CA LEU A 214 -15.30 -20.32 -20.12
C LEU A 214 -15.91 -19.79 -21.43
N GLY A 215 -15.71 -18.51 -21.75
CA GLY A 215 -16.25 -17.88 -22.96
C GLY A 215 -17.73 -17.48 -22.87
N ASN A 216 -18.32 -17.46 -21.67
CA ASN A 216 -19.73 -17.05 -21.48
C ASN A 216 -19.92 -15.54 -21.72
N HIS A 217 -18.86 -14.74 -21.50
CA HIS A 217 -18.79 -13.31 -21.81
C HIS A 217 -17.33 -12.88 -21.94
N THR A 218 -17.08 -11.67 -22.43
CA THR A 218 -15.71 -11.10 -22.44
C THR A 218 -15.30 -10.64 -21.04
N TYR A 219 -14.00 -10.66 -20.72
CA TYR A 219 -13.51 -10.14 -19.44
C TYR A 219 -13.67 -8.61 -19.35
N LEU A 220 -13.37 -7.91 -20.45
CA LEU A 220 -13.62 -6.48 -20.60
C LEU A 220 -15.04 -6.25 -21.12
N GLN A 221 -15.83 -5.46 -20.41
CA GLN A 221 -17.14 -4.98 -20.83
C GLN A 221 -17.02 -3.50 -21.17
N THR A 222 -17.06 -3.17 -22.46
CA THR A 222 -17.05 -1.77 -22.91
C THR A 222 -18.34 -1.09 -22.49
N LYS A 223 -18.25 0.20 -22.12
CA LYS A 223 -19.40 1.04 -21.81
C LYS A 223 -19.70 1.91 -23.02
N ASP A 224 -20.95 1.87 -23.48
CA ASP A 224 -21.38 2.62 -24.66
C ASP A 224 -21.86 4.04 -24.33
N ALA A 225 -22.25 4.28 -23.08
CA ALA A 225 -22.76 5.56 -22.61
C ALA A 225 -22.37 5.84 -21.15
N ALA A 226 -22.45 7.12 -20.78
CA ALA A 226 -22.37 7.57 -19.40
C ALA A 226 -23.58 7.06 -18.59
N PRO A 227 -23.48 6.98 -17.26
CA PRO A 227 -24.60 6.60 -16.38
C PRO A 227 -25.70 7.66 -16.24
N PHE A 228 -25.59 8.82 -16.90
CA PHE A 228 -26.57 9.90 -16.90
C PHE A 228 -26.91 10.30 -18.34
N THR A 229 -28.11 10.83 -18.56
CA THR A 229 -28.52 11.38 -19.86
C THR A 229 -27.95 12.79 -20.07
N PRO A 230 -27.90 13.31 -21.32
CA PRO A 230 -27.48 14.69 -21.59
C PRO A 230 -28.27 15.74 -20.79
N ASP A 231 -29.57 15.51 -20.56
CA ASP A 231 -30.42 16.41 -19.78
C ASP A 231 -30.09 16.39 -18.27
N GLN A 232 -29.54 15.28 -17.77
CA GLN A 232 -29.13 15.11 -16.38
C GLN A 232 -27.69 15.60 -16.11
N GLU A 233 -26.84 15.72 -17.14
CA GLU A 233 -25.39 15.97 -17.02
C GLU A 233 -25.08 17.16 -16.10
N THR A 234 -25.70 18.30 -16.35
CA THR A 234 -25.44 19.52 -15.56
C THR A 234 -25.90 19.36 -14.11
N ALA A 235 -27.06 18.73 -13.89
CA ALA A 235 -27.57 18.50 -12.53
C ALA A 235 -26.65 17.53 -11.75
N VAL A 236 -26.17 16.47 -12.40
CA VAL A 236 -25.27 15.48 -11.80
C VAL A 236 -23.92 16.10 -11.45
N PHE A 237 -23.37 16.96 -12.32
CA PHE A 237 -22.08 17.61 -12.06
C PHE A 237 -22.14 18.67 -10.96
N LEU A 238 -23.29 19.32 -10.76
CA LEU A 238 -23.44 20.39 -9.76
C LEU A 238 -23.83 19.88 -8.37
N ASP A 239 -24.40 18.68 -8.24
CA ASP A 239 -24.78 18.12 -6.95
C ASP A 239 -23.78 17.09 -6.41
N SER A 240 -23.03 17.49 -5.38
CA SER A 240 -22.09 16.60 -4.69
C SER A 240 -22.73 15.41 -3.94
N ASN A 241 -24.06 15.41 -3.75
CA ASN A 241 -24.79 14.38 -3.01
C ASN A 241 -25.45 13.33 -3.92
N VAL A 242 -25.60 13.61 -5.22
CA VAL A 242 -26.26 12.69 -6.14
C VAL A 242 -25.42 11.42 -6.35
N ARG A 243 -26.06 10.25 -6.40
CA ARG A 243 -25.40 8.94 -6.55
C ARG A 243 -26.18 8.10 -7.55
N ALA A 244 -25.47 7.39 -8.43
CA ALA A 244 -26.09 6.44 -9.33
C ALA A 244 -26.68 5.25 -8.55
N ILE A 245 -27.84 4.78 -8.99
CA ILE A 245 -28.56 3.64 -8.45
C ILE A 245 -28.46 2.48 -9.43
N PHE A 246 -28.27 1.26 -8.90
CA PHE A 246 -28.24 0.07 -9.72
C PHE A 246 -29.65 -0.31 -10.18
N ASP A 247 -29.86 -0.36 -11.50
CA ASP A 247 -31.09 -0.89 -12.09
C ASP A 247 -30.91 -2.38 -12.43
N SER A 248 -31.65 -3.21 -11.69
CA SER A 248 -31.67 -4.66 -11.89
C SER A 248 -32.22 -5.12 -13.25
N LYS A 249 -33.04 -4.30 -13.93
CA LYS A 249 -33.63 -4.67 -15.23
C LYS A 249 -32.62 -4.55 -16.36
N THR A 250 -31.86 -3.47 -16.35
CA THR A 250 -30.83 -3.18 -17.35
C THR A 250 -29.43 -3.64 -16.91
N ASN A 251 -29.28 -4.12 -15.67
CA ASN A 251 -28.02 -4.53 -15.05
C ASN A 251 -26.93 -3.44 -15.14
N THR A 252 -27.33 -2.18 -15.04
CA THR A 252 -26.45 -1.01 -15.15
C THR A 252 -26.79 0.04 -14.08
N TYR A 253 -25.87 0.96 -13.83
CA TYR A 253 -26.06 2.06 -12.87
C TYR A 253 -26.53 3.31 -13.60
N HIS A 254 -27.58 3.95 -13.11
CA HIS A 254 -28.16 5.18 -13.68
C HIS A 254 -28.35 6.25 -12.61
N PHE A 255 -28.32 7.52 -13.02
CA PHE A 255 -28.68 8.67 -12.18
C PHE A 255 -30.17 9.01 -12.29
#